data_AF-A0A157ZTC9-F1
#
_entry.id   AF-A0A157ZTC9-F1
#
_cell.length_a   1.000
_cell.length_b   1.000
_cell.length_c   1.000
_cell.angle_alpha   90.00
_cell.angle_beta   90.00
_cell.angle_gamma   90.00
#
_symmetry.space_group_name_H-M   'P 1'
#
loop_
_entity.id
_entity.type
_entity.pdbx_description
1 polymer ?
#
loop_
_entity_poly.entity_id
_entity_poly.type
_entity_poly.pdbx_seq_one_letter_code
_entity_poly.pdbx_strand_id
1 'polypeptide(L)' 'MSKEQAIQKLSEQGYANAYLKADDGHWEGEATKGGRIYELHVDPHSGVVTKSEPKH' A
#
# COMPACT_ATOMS: atom_id res chain seq x y z
N MET A 1 6.20 -11.71 -1.64
CA MET A 1 6.49 -11.26 -0.25
C MET A 1 5.25 -11.44 0.61
N SER A 2 5.37 -11.42 1.94
CA SER A 2 4.19 -11.45 2.82
C SER A 2 3.50 -10.08 2.89
N LYS A 3 2.21 -10.07 3.29
CA LYS A 3 1.44 -8.85 3.49
C LYS A 3 2.09 -7.93 4.53
N GLU A 4 2.63 -8.51 5.61
CA GLU A 4 3.30 -7.78 6.69
C GLU A 4 4.56 -7.08 6.17
N GLN A 5 5.34 -7.75 5.32
CA GLN A 5 6.50 -7.14 4.68
C GLN A 5 6.10 -6.00 3.75
N ALA A 6 4.97 -6.11 3.03
CA ALA A 6 4.47 -5.04 2.19
C ALA A 6 4.02 -3.82 3.03
N ILE A 7 3.31 -4.05 4.13
CA ILE A 7 2.92 -3.01 5.09
C ILE A 7 4.15 -2.31 5.70
N GLN A 8 5.20 -3.06 6.04
CA GLN A 8 6.45 -2.48 6.53
C GLN A 8 7.08 -1.54 5.49
N LYS A 9 7.15 -1.94 4.22
CA LYS A 9 7.67 -1.08 3.14
C LYS A 9 6.83 0.18 2.91
N LEU A 10 5.52 0.10 3.10
CA LEU A 10 4.64 1.27 3.06
C LEU A 10 4.97 2.23 4.21
N SER A 11 5.21 1.71 5.42
CA SER A 11 5.66 2.48 6.58
C SER A 11 6.98 3.22 6.31
N GLU A 12 7.97 2.53 5.74
CA GLU A 12 9.25 3.11 5.34
C GLU A 12 9.11 4.25 4.31
N GLN A 13 8.03 4.25 3.52
CA GLN A 13 7.69 5.29 2.55
C GLN A 13 6.81 6.42 3.12
N GLY A 14 6.55 6.41 4.43
CA GLY A 14 5.76 7.42 5.15
C GLY A 14 4.25 7.20 5.09
N TYR A 15 3.79 6.01 4.68
CA TYR A 15 2.38 5.64 4.82
C TYR A 15 2.11 5.07 6.21
N ALA A 16 0.97 5.43 6.80
CA ALA A 16 0.48 4.94 8.07
C ALA A 16 -0.89 4.27 7.91
N ASN A 17 -1.32 3.48 8.90
CA ASN A 17 -2.62 2.81 8.91
C ASN A 17 -2.89 1.98 7.64
N ALA A 18 -1.84 1.37 7.07
CA ALA A 18 -1.94 0.65 5.81
C ALA A 18 -2.74 -0.65 5.98
N TYR A 19 -3.70 -0.87 5.09
CA TYR A 19 -4.45 -2.11 5.00
C TYR A 19 -4.42 -2.61 3.56
N LEU A 20 -3.94 -3.84 3.36
CA LEU A 20 -3.81 -4.47 2.04
C LEU A 20 -4.69 -5.73 1.92
N LYS A 21 -5.23 -6.00 0.75
CA LYS A 21 -5.91 -7.25 0.35
C LYS A 21 -5.29 -7.76 -0.95
N ALA A 22 -5.23 -9.07 -1.12
CA ALA A 22 -4.81 -9.64 -2.39
C ALA A 22 -5.98 -9.51 -3.36
N ASP A 23 -5.76 -8.89 -4.51
CA ASP A 23 -6.74 -8.75 -5.59
C ASP A 23 -6.03 -8.80 -6.94
N ASP A 24 -6.56 -9.58 -7.89
CA ASP A 24 -6.08 -9.68 -9.29
C ASP A 24 -4.56 -9.54 -9.49
N GLY A 25 -3.77 -10.34 -8.77
CA GLY A 25 -2.32 -10.42 -8.95
C GLY A 25 -1.52 -9.26 -8.34
N HIS A 26 -2.13 -8.42 -7.50
CA HIS A 26 -1.44 -7.40 -6.71
C HIS A 26 -2.03 -7.29 -5.29
N TRP A 27 -1.37 -6.52 -4.43
CA TRP A 27 -1.99 -6.06 -3.19
C TRP A 27 -2.70 -4.75 -3.48
N GLU A 28 -3.99 -4.68 -3.22
CA GLU A 28 -4.76 -3.44 -3.24
C GLU A 28 -5.04 -2.99 -1.81
N GLY A 29 -5.03 -1.68 -1.56
CA GLY A 29 -5.34 -1.21 -0.22
C GLY A 29 -5.38 0.30 -0.04
N GLU A 30 -5.59 0.69 1.22
CA GLU A 30 -5.62 2.09 1.61
C GLU A 30 -4.58 2.38 2.68
N ALA A 31 -4.00 3.58 2.65
CA ALA A 31 -3.13 4.07 3.71
C ALA A 31 -3.19 5.59 3.83
N THR A 32 -2.76 6.12 4.97
CA THR A 32 -2.67 7.56 5.23
C THR A 32 -1.26 8.08 4.98
N LYS A 33 -1.10 9.19 4.28
CA LYS A 33 0.19 9.89 4.13
C LYS A 33 -0.01 11.40 4.12
N GLY A 34 0.71 12.11 5.00
CA GLY A 34 0.55 13.56 5.14
C GLY A 34 -0.88 13.99 5.46
N GLY A 35 -1.61 13.21 6.27
CA GLY A 35 -2.98 13.50 6.68
C GLY A 35 -4.06 13.23 5.62
N ARG A 36 -3.71 12.65 4.48
CA ARG A 36 -4.67 12.25 3.42
C ARG A 36 -4.69 10.74 3.25
N ILE A 37 -5.85 10.18 2.90
CA ILE A 37 -6.01 8.77 2.56
C ILE A 37 -5.65 8.57 1.09
N TYR A 38 -4.94 7.50 0.79
CA TYR A 38 -4.55 7.08 -0.56
C TYR A 38 -5.07 5.68 -0.84
N GLU A 39 -5.56 5.47 -2.05
CA GLU A 39 -5.70 4.16 -2.67
C GLU A 39 -4.35 3.71 -3.24
N LEU A 40 -3.97 2.47 -2.99
CA LEU A 40 -2.66 1.91 -3.29
C LEU A 40 -2.77 0.59 -4.03
N HIS A 41 -1.96 0.42 -5.07
CA HIS A 41 -1.62 -0.89 -5.60
C HIS A 41 -0.15 -1.16 -5.29
N VAL A 42 0.16 -2.38 -4.87
CA VAL A 42 1.51 -2.80 -4.49
C VAL A 42 1.84 -4.13 -5.17
N ASP A 43 2.99 -4.18 -5.83
CA ASP A 43 3.50 -5.41 -6.45
C ASP A 43 3.73 -6.48 -5.37
N PRO A 44 3.17 -7.68 -5.49
CA PRO A 44 3.16 -8.67 -4.42
C PRO A 44 4.48 -9.42 -4.29
N HIS A 45 5.41 -9.26 -5.22
CA HIS A 45 6.72 -9.90 -5.17
C HIS A 45 7.76 -8.97 -4.53
N SER A 46 7.76 -7.70 -4.92
CA SER A 46 8.75 -6.68 -4.58
C SER A 46 8.27 -5.68 -3.52
N GLY A 47 6.97 -5.43 -3.38
CA GLY A 47 6.42 -4.44 -2.46
C GLY A 47 6.53 -3.01 -2.95
N VAL A 48 6.84 -2.82 -4.24
CA VAL A 48 6.84 -1.51 -4.89
C VAL A 48 5.40 -1.04 -5.05
N VAL A 49 5.14 0.21 -4.68
CA VAL A 49 3.86 0.87 -4.93
C VAL A 49 3.76 1.16 -6.42
N THR A 50 2.80 0.54 -7.11
CA THR A 50 2.55 0.71 -8.55
C THR A 50 1.44 1.71 -8.85
N LYS A 51 0.59 2.00 -7.85
CA LYS A 51 -0.44 3.06 -7.90
C LYS A 51 -0.52 3.76 -6.54
N SER A 52 -0.66 5.08 -6.54
CA SER A 52 -0.90 5.87 -5.32
C SER A 52 -1.72 7.11 -5.64
N GLU A 53 -3.01 7.07 -5.32
CA GLU A 53 -3.96 8.13 -5.66
C GLU A 53 -4.67 8.62 -4.39
N PRO A 54 -4.72 9.94 -4.12
CA PRO A 54 -5.50 10.46 -3.01
C PRO A 54 -6.98 10.09 -3.18
N LYS A 55 -7.59 9.56 -2.12
CA LYS A 55 -9.03 9.30 -2.10
C LYS A 55 -9.79 10.63 -2.01
N HIS A 56 -10.82 10.79 -2.83
CA HIS A 56 -11.68 11.98 -2.90
C HIS A 56 -12.49 12.20 -1.62
#